data_AF-A0A9E0T2Y3-F1
#
_entry.id   AF-A0A9E0T2Y3-F1
#
_cell.length_a   1.000
_cell.length_b   1.000
_cell.length_c   1.000
_cell.angle_alpha   90.00
_cell.angle_beta   90.00
_cell.angle_gamma   90.00
#
_symmetry.space_group_name_H-M   'P 1'
#
loop_
_entity.id
_entity.type
_entity.pdbx_description
1 polymer ?
#
loop_
_entity_poly.entity_id
_entity_poly.type
_entity_poly.pdbx_seq_one_letter_code
_entity_poly.pdbx_strand_id
1 'polypeptide(L)'
;MRTVTASQAKQGFAEVLDAAAREPVVIRRHNRDVAVVISMHDYERLHRLNVEEFLRVADEIGREAVRRGLTEEKLAALLASDD
;
A
#
# COMPACT_ATOMS: atom_id res chain seq x y z
N MET A 1 -5.13 16.54 -8.42
CA MET A 1 -4.37 16.38 -7.16
C MET A 1 -3.92 17.75 -6.70
N ARG A 2 -4.29 18.15 -5.49
CA ARG A 2 -3.89 19.45 -4.90
C ARG A 2 -2.55 19.32 -4.20
N THR A 3 -1.75 20.37 -4.17
CA THR A 3 -0.49 20.42 -3.41
C THR A 3 -0.47 21.61 -2.47
N VAL A 4 -0.08 21.39 -1.22
CA VAL A 4 0.04 22.42 -0.18
C VAL A 4 1.38 22.30 0.52
N THR A 5 1.88 23.38 1.10
CA THR A 5 3.04 23.33 1.98
C THR A 5 2.67 22.73 3.34
N ALA A 6 3.66 22.22 4.08
CA ALA A 6 3.48 21.76 5.45
C ALA A 6 2.92 22.87 6.37
N SER A 7 3.33 24.13 6.14
CA SER A 7 2.80 25.29 6.87
C SER A 7 1.32 25.53 6.57
N GLN A 8 0.90 25.46 5.30
CA GLN A 8 -0.51 25.58 4.90
C GLN A 8 -1.34 24.42 5.45
N ALA A 9 -0.84 23.19 5.40
CA ALA A 9 -1.53 22.04 5.96
C ALA A 9 -1.72 22.15 7.48
N LYS A 10 -0.73 22.68 8.20
CA LYS A 10 -0.82 22.95 9.65
C LYS A 10 -1.87 24.02 9.96
N GLN A 11 -1.93 25.09 9.16
CA GLN A 11 -2.82 26.23 9.41
C GLN A 11 -4.27 25.96 8.98
N GLY A 12 -4.47 25.22 7.88
CA GLY A 12 -5.77 24.98 7.25
C GLY A 12 -6.11 23.49 7.17
N PHE A 13 -5.95 22.75 8.28
CA PHE A 13 -6.13 21.29 8.24
C PHE A 13 -7.55 20.87 7.84
N ALA A 14 -8.59 21.60 8.26
CA ALA A 14 -9.97 21.34 7.84
C ALA A 14 -10.14 21.42 6.31
N GLU A 15 -9.58 22.45 5.67
CA GLU A 15 -9.61 22.57 4.21
C GLU A 15 -8.85 21.46 3.49
N VAL A 16 -7.79 20.94 4.10
CA VAL A 16 -7.06 19.78 3.59
C VAL A 16 -7.95 18.54 3.63
N LEU A 17 -8.69 18.32 4.73
CA LEU A 17 -9.64 17.20 4.83
C LEU A 17 -10.78 17.32 3.80
N ASP A 18 -11.37 18.50 3.65
CA ASP A 18 -12.43 18.76 2.68
C ASP A 18 -11.96 18.61 1.22
N ALA A 19 -10.68 18.89 0.97
CA ALA A 19 -10.07 18.63 -0.33
C ALA A 19 -9.78 17.13 -0.52
N ALA A 20 -9.24 16.46 0.50
CA ALA A 20 -8.92 15.02 0.50
C ALA A 20 -10.15 14.13 0.27
N ALA A 21 -11.34 14.60 0.65
CA ALA A 21 -12.62 13.92 0.36
C ALA A 21 -12.96 13.87 -1.14
N ARG A 22 -12.37 14.76 -1.97
CA ARG A 22 -12.63 14.86 -3.42
C ARG A 22 -11.45 14.41 -4.26
N GLU A 23 -10.23 14.70 -3.80
CA GLU A 23 -9.00 14.33 -4.49
C GLU A 23 -7.81 14.24 -3.53
N PRO A 24 -6.76 13.45 -3.86
CA PRO A 24 -5.54 13.42 -3.05
C PRO A 24 -4.91 14.81 -2.88
N VAL A 25 -4.40 15.08 -1.67
CA VAL A 25 -3.68 16.30 -1.32
C VAL A 25 -2.25 15.96 -0.93
N VAL A 26 -1.28 16.47 -1.69
CA VAL A 26 0.15 16.31 -1.38
C VAL A 26 0.61 17.43 -0.46
N ILE A 27 1.30 17.06 0.62
CA ILE A 27 1.96 17.97 1.53
C ILE A 27 3.45 18.04 1.14
N ARG A 28 3.92 19.26 0.87
CA ARG A 28 5.33 19.57 0.54
C ARG A 28 6.06 20.26 1.68
N ARG A 29 7.33 19.89 1.87
CA ARG A 29 8.27 20.60 2.77
C ARG A 29 9.61 20.78 2.07
N HIS A 30 10.13 22.01 2.04
CA HIS A 30 11.39 22.35 1.34
C HIS A 30 11.46 21.79 -0.09
N ASN A 31 10.38 21.98 -0.86
CA ASN A 31 10.22 21.51 -2.24
C ASN A 31 10.26 19.97 -2.44
N ARG A 32 10.07 19.18 -1.37
CA ARG A 32 9.91 17.72 -1.45
C ARG A 32 8.51 17.31 -1.01
N ASP A 33 7.94 16.33 -1.70
CA ASP A 33 6.70 15.67 -1.30
C ASP A 33 7.00 14.82 -0.06
N VAL A 34 6.27 15.07 1.04
CA VAL A 34 6.54 14.41 2.34
C VAL A 34 5.36 13.60 2.86
N ALA A 35 4.15 13.88 2.40
CA ALA A 35 2.96 13.10 2.74
C ALA A 35 1.87 13.31 1.68
N VAL A 36 0.93 12.37 1.64
CA VAL A 36 -0.34 12.52 0.91
C VAL A 36 -1.49 12.30 1.88
N VAL A 37 -2.53 13.11 1.78
CA VAL A 37 -3.81 12.91 2.48
C VAL A 37 -4.84 12.51 1.44
N ILE A 38 -5.55 11.43 1.70
CA ILE A 38 -6.60 10.87 0.84
C ILE A 38 -7.82 10.56 1.69
N SER A 39 -8.98 10.36 1.04
CA SER A 39 -10.17 9.87 1.72
C SER A 39 -9.93 8.47 2.31
N MET A 40 -10.66 8.13 3.37
CA MET A 40 -10.58 6.78 3.97
C MET A 40 -10.97 5.70 2.95
N HIS A 41 -12.00 5.96 2.14
CA HIS A 41 -12.42 5.07 1.05
C HIS A 41 -11.29 4.79 0.05
N ASP A 42 -10.55 5.81 -0.37
CA ASP A 42 -9.43 5.64 -1.30
C ASP A 42 -8.27 4.91 -0.65
N TYR A 43 -8.00 5.16 0.64
CA TYR A 43 -7.02 4.41 1.40
C TYR A 43 -7.38 2.91 1.45
N GLU A 44 -8.61 2.57 1.81
CA GLU A 44 -9.08 1.18 1.85
C GLU A 44 -9.01 0.53 0.48
N ARG A 45 -9.39 1.25 -0.58
CA ARG A 45 -9.30 0.77 -1.95
C ARG A 45 -7.85 0.47 -2.35
N LEU A 46 -6.91 1.38 -2.07
CA LEU A 46 -5.49 1.17 -2.36
C LEU A 46 -4.91 0.01 -1.55
N HIS A 47 -5.24 -0.06 -0.25
CA HIS A 47 -4.77 -1.12 0.62
C HIS A 47 -5.26 -2.49 0.15
N ARG A 48 -6.55 -2.60 -0.15
CA ARG A 48 -7.16 -3.83 -0.68
C ARG A 48 -6.53 -4.25 -2.00
N LEU A 49 -6.31 -3.33 -2.94
CA LEU A 49 -5.63 -3.63 -4.20
C LEU A 49 -4.24 -4.21 -3.94
N ASN A 50 -3.44 -3.63 -3.03
CA ASN A 50 -2.12 -4.17 -2.72
C ASN A 50 -2.17 -5.59 -2.17
N VAL A 51 -3.14 -5.90 -1.31
CA VAL A 51 -3.33 -7.26 -0.77
C VAL A 51 -3.77 -8.22 -1.86
N GLU A 52 -4.75 -7.84 -2.70
CA GLU A 52 -5.25 -8.66 -3.82
C GLU A 52 -4.12 -8.98 -4.82
N GLU A 53 -3.29 -8.00 -5.15
CA GLU A 53 -2.14 -8.16 -6.04
C GLU A 53 -1.10 -9.12 -5.45
N PHE A 54 -0.78 -8.95 -4.16
CA PHE A 54 0.14 -9.85 -3.46
C PHE A 54 -0.36 -11.30 -3.46
N LEU A 55 -1.63 -11.51 -3.09
CA LEU A 55 -2.24 -12.83 -3.06
C LEU A 55 -2.25 -13.48 -4.44
N ARG A 56 -2.57 -12.72 -5.49
CA ARG A 56 -2.55 -13.25 -6.86
C ARG A 56 -1.16 -13.74 -7.26
N VAL A 57 -0.11 -12.98 -6.94
CA VAL A 57 1.28 -13.36 -7.23
C VAL A 57 1.70 -14.56 -6.38
N ALA A 58 1.36 -14.58 -5.09
CA ALA A 58 1.65 -15.69 -4.20
C ALA A 58 1.00 -16.99 -4.68
N ASP A 59 -0.26 -16.92 -5.12
CA ASP A 59 -0.99 -18.06 -5.68
C ASP A 59 -0.35 -18.57 -6.99
N GLU A 60 0.13 -17.67 -7.84
CA GLU A 60 0.84 -18.04 -9.07
C GLU A 60 2.14 -18.77 -8.77
N ILE A 61 2.94 -18.24 -7.85
CA ILE A 61 4.19 -18.86 -7.38
C ILE A 61 3.89 -20.22 -6.73
N GLY A 62 2.86 -20.30 -5.89
CA GLY A 62 2.45 -21.54 -5.23
C GLY A 62 2.04 -22.62 -6.23
N ARG A 63 1.23 -22.28 -7.24
CA ARG A 63 0.86 -23.20 -8.33
C ARG A 63 2.09 -23.67 -9.11
N GLU A 64 3.03 -22.77 -9.41
CA GLU A 64 4.25 -23.13 -10.11
C GLU A 64 5.14 -24.06 -9.27
N ALA A 65 5.29 -23.78 -7.98
CA ALA A 65 6.06 -24.62 -7.08
C ALA A 65 5.50 -26.04 -7.01
N VAL A 66 4.16 -26.18 -6.90
CA VAL A 66 3.48 -27.48 -6.95
C VAL A 66 3.72 -28.18 -8.28
N ARG A 67 3.59 -27.48 -9.42
CA ARG A 67 3.90 -28.05 -10.76
C ARG A 67 5.34 -28.54 -10.86
N ARG A 68 6.28 -27.88 -10.19
CA ARG A 68 7.69 -28.28 -10.13
C ARG A 68 7.99 -29.35 -9.07
N GLY A 69 6.96 -29.89 -8.42
CA GLY A 69 7.08 -31.02 -7.49
C GLY A 69 7.37 -30.62 -6.05
N LEU A 70 7.04 -29.39 -5.64
CA LEU A 70 6.94 -29.03 -4.22
C LEU A 70 5.75 -29.79 -3.61
N THR A 71 6.01 -30.53 -2.54
CA THR A 71 5.02 -31.26 -1.75
C THR A 71 4.99 -30.70 -0.34
N GLU A 72 3.96 -31.02 0.44
CA GLU A 72 3.87 -30.59 1.84
C GLU A 72 5.08 -31.05 2.67
N GLU A 73 5.57 -32.25 2.43
CA GLU A 73 6.76 -32.78 3.10
C GLU A 73 8.02 -31.96 2.78
N LYS A 74 8.22 -31.60 1.51
CA LYS A 74 9.35 -30.77 1.09
C LYS A 74 9.22 -29.34 1.60
N LEU A 75 8.01 -28.79 1.63
CA LEU A 75 7.75 -27.46 2.18
C LEU A 75 8.02 -27.42 3.68
N ALA A 76 7.54 -28.41 4.44
CA ALA A 76 7.80 -28.54 5.86
C ALA A 76 9.30 -28.66 6.16
N ALA A 77 10.04 -29.42 5.35
CA ALA A 77 11.49 -29.51 5.47
C ALA A 77 12.22 -28.18 5.21
N LEU A 78 11.78 -27.40 4.23
CA LEU A 78 12.32 -26.06 3.94
C LEU A 78 12.05 -25.08 5.08
N LEU A 79 10.81 -25.01 5.57
CA LEU A 79 10.43 -24.10 6.65
C LEU A 79 11.11 -24.44 7.99
N ALA A 80 11.43 -25.71 8.23
CA ALA A 80 12.17 -26.14 9.40
C ALA A 80 13.69 -25.89 9.30
N SER A 81 14.21 -25.53 8.12
CA SER A 81 15.64 -25.29 7.87
C SER A 81 16.07 -23.81 7.91
N ASP A 82 15.11 -22.91 8.14
CA ASP A 82 15.34 -21.45 8.23
C ASP A 82 15.57 -20.94 9.68
N ASP A 83 15.82 -21.85 10.65
CA ASP A 83 16.35 -21.57 12.01
C ASP A 83 17.86 -21.82 12.09
#